data_AF-A0A512HR95-F1
#
_entry.id   AF-A0A512HR95-F1
#
_cell.length_a   1.000
_cell.length_b   1.000
_cell.length_c   1.000
_cell.angle_alpha   90.00
_cell.angle_beta   90.00
_cell.angle_gamma   90.00
#
_symmetry.space_group_name_H-M   'P 1'
#
loop_
_entity.id
_entity.type
_entity.pdbx_description
1 polymer ?
#
loop_
_entity_poly.entity_id
_entity_poly.type
_entity_poly.pdbx_seq_one_letter_code
_entity_poly.pdbx_strand_id
1 'polypeptide(L)'
;MLSALARRAKVYESVLDRKRPAGRLYRDDELTTLAFASHRYSSTLGGQKMMEREREHFGTDFNVDNLTSRGTSHLLVSELAGLAAGWATNDDVLTASALVASSLRSAFWLWLEDDDRAMALLRCSLEQTARVRVWRLKPTRAAKLERSSATSPKDWLNAAGWKRLAPLARALSEFSHAQSDSRWDGARGLLAALQVDADPETSPFTARGSALDLVTTLAARETVATIRAEHSTVIADSATSLLESVGFEVAPDDSSLSALLDHIWSHRSASLGPNQFPTFERNLSDRLP
;
A
#
# COMPACT_ATOMS: atom_id res chain seq x y z
N MET A 1 4.69 -4.40 26.38
CA MET A 1 3.76 -3.74 25.43
C MET A 1 2.62 -4.67 25.02
N LEU A 2 2.89 -5.88 24.53
CA LEU A 2 1.88 -6.86 24.12
C LEU A 2 0.85 -7.20 25.23
N SER A 3 1.31 -7.36 26.47
CA SER A 3 0.43 -7.63 27.64
C SER A 3 -0.57 -6.51 27.94
N ALA A 4 -0.23 -5.25 27.62
CA ALA A 4 -1.14 -4.13 27.79
C ALA A 4 -2.21 -4.10 26.68
N LEU A 5 -1.83 -4.42 25.44
CA LEU A 5 -2.74 -4.57 24.31
C LEU A 5 -3.70 -5.74 24.54
N ALA A 6 -3.20 -6.90 24.97
CA ALA A 6 -4.02 -8.08 25.28
C ALA A 6 -5.09 -7.79 26.35
N ARG A 7 -4.73 -7.05 27.41
CA ARG A 7 -5.71 -6.64 28.43
C ARG A 7 -6.81 -5.74 27.86
N ARG A 8 -6.45 -4.77 27.01
CA ARG A 8 -7.41 -3.86 26.37
C ARG A 8 -8.29 -4.61 25.36
N ALA A 9 -7.74 -5.54 24.60
CA ALA A 9 -8.47 -6.41 23.68
C ALA A 9 -9.54 -7.22 24.42
N LYS A 10 -9.18 -7.87 25.53
CA LYS A 10 -10.13 -8.63 26.37
C LYS A 10 -11.26 -7.76 26.93
N VAL A 11 -10.96 -6.51 27.29
CA VAL A 11 -11.98 -5.54 27.71
C VAL A 11 -12.91 -5.21 26.54
N TYR A 12 -12.37 -4.97 25.34
CA TYR A 12 -13.17 -4.69 24.14
C TYR A 12 -14.08 -5.87 23.75
N GLU A 13 -13.55 -7.09 23.70
CA GLU A 13 -14.34 -8.31 23.47
C GLU A 13 -15.48 -8.46 24.49
N SER A 14 -15.19 -8.21 25.77
CA SER A 14 -16.21 -8.24 26.82
C SER A 14 -17.31 -7.19 26.59
N VAL A 15 -16.97 -6.02 26.06
CA VAL A 15 -17.96 -4.98 25.70
C VAL A 15 -18.80 -5.42 24.50
N LEU A 16 -18.19 -6.05 23.48
CA LEU A 16 -18.93 -6.62 22.33
C LEU A 16 -19.90 -7.73 22.74
N ASP A 17 -19.52 -8.52 23.76
CA ASP A 17 -20.37 -9.52 24.44
C ASP A 17 -21.47 -8.89 25.32
N ARG A 18 -21.67 -7.58 25.26
CA ARG A 18 -22.62 -6.80 26.09
C ARG A 18 -22.34 -6.86 27.59
N LYS A 19 -21.12 -7.20 28.01
CA LYS A 19 -20.69 -7.15 29.41
C LYS A 19 -20.19 -5.74 29.76
N ARG A 20 -20.20 -5.41 31.06
CA ARG A 20 -19.72 -4.12 31.59
C ARG A 20 -18.48 -4.34 32.46
N PRO A 21 -17.29 -4.55 31.87
CA PRO A 21 -16.09 -4.90 32.64
C PRO A 21 -15.63 -3.82 33.63
N ALA A 22 -15.98 -2.54 33.39
CA ALA A 22 -15.73 -1.44 34.34
C ALA A 22 -16.96 -1.09 35.22
N GLY A 23 -18.03 -1.91 35.19
CA GLY A 23 -19.30 -1.61 35.86
C GLY A 23 -20.11 -0.47 35.22
N ARG A 24 -19.61 0.15 34.15
CA ARG A 24 -20.23 1.26 33.42
C ARG A 24 -20.14 1.06 31.90
N LEU A 25 -20.86 1.90 31.16
CA LEU A 25 -20.64 2.07 29.73
C LEU A 25 -19.35 2.86 29.48
N TYR A 26 -18.67 2.54 28.38
CA TYR A 26 -17.53 3.30 27.90
C TYR A 26 -18.01 4.50 27.08
N ARG A 27 -17.26 5.61 27.17
CA ARG A 27 -17.43 6.72 26.24
C ARG A 27 -16.89 6.34 24.86
N ASP A 28 -17.31 7.04 23.82
CA ASP A 28 -16.96 6.73 22.43
C ASP A 28 -15.44 6.80 22.17
N ASP A 29 -14.74 7.75 22.80
CA ASP A 29 -13.28 7.90 22.73
C ASP A 29 -12.55 6.73 23.42
N GLU A 30 -13.04 6.31 24.59
CA GLU A 30 -12.51 5.14 25.31
C GLU A 30 -12.75 3.87 24.50
N LEU A 31 -13.95 3.71 23.94
CA LEU A 31 -14.32 2.57 23.12
C LEU A 31 -13.48 2.51 21.83
N THR A 32 -13.23 3.65 21.20
CA THR A 32 -12.35 3.76 20.03
C THR A 32 -10.92 3.34 20.38
N THR A 33 -10.41 3.76 21.53
CA THR A 33 -9.08 3.37 22.01
C THR A 33 -9.00 1.86 22.29
N LEU A 34 -10.05 1.29 22.90
CA LEU A 34 -10.15 -0.15 23.17
C LEU A 34 -10.26 -0.96 21.89
N ALA A 35 -11.10 -0.52 20.94
CA ALA A 35 -11.24 -1.12 19.62
C ALA A 35 -9.90 -1.11 18.89
N PHE A 36 -9.24 0.05 18.82
CA PHE A 36 -7.91 0.19 18.20
C PHE A 36 -6.89 -0.76 18.83
N ALA A 37 -6.82 -0.80 20.16
CA ALA A 37 -5.89 -1.71 20.86
C ALA A 37 -6.21 -3.18 20.59
N SER A 38 -7.50 -3.54 20.51
CA SER A 38 -7.94 -4.89 20.15
C SER A 38 -7.53 -5.26 18.74
N HIS A 39 -7.79 -4.39 17.76
CA HIS A 39 -7.39 -4.62 16.37
C HIS A 39 -5.87 -4.79 16.25
N ARG A 40 -5.07 -3.92 16.89
CA ARG A 40 -3.61 -4.04 16.89
C ARG A 40 -3.11 -5.33 17.56
N TYR A 41 -3.76 -5.75 18.64
CA TYR A 41 -3.43 -7.03 19.28
C TYR A 41 -3.72 -8.21 18.34
N SER A 42 -4.91 -8.25 17.74
CA SER A 42 -5.30 -9.30 16.79
C SER A 42 -4.39 -9.34 15.57
N SER A 43 -4.05 -8.19 14.98
CA SER A 43 -3.09 -8.09 13.88
C SER A 43 -1.71 -8.61 14.28
N THR A 44 -1.22 -8.28 15.48
CA THR A 44 0.08 -8.79 15.95
C THR A 44 0.06 -10.31 16.11
N LEU A 45 -1.01 -10.89 16.65
CA LEU A 45 -1.17 -12.34 16.75
C LEU A 45 -1.26 -13.00 15.37
N GLY A 46 -1.96 -12.36 14.44
CA GLY A 46 -2.05 -12.79 13.03
C GLY A 46 -0.67 -12.84 12.39
N GLY A 47 0.09 -11.75 12.46
CA GLY A 47 1.45 -11.66 11.92
C GLY A 47 2.39 -12.70 12.53
N GLN A 48 2.35 -12.91 13.85
CA GLN A 48 3.16 -13.96 14.50
C GLN A 48 2.83 -15.36 13.97
N LYS A 49 1.54 -15.68 13.82
CA LYS A 49 1.09 -16.96 13.28
C LYS A 49 1.48 -17.15 11.82
N MET A 50 1.46 -16.08 11.01
CA MET A 50 1.91 -16.16 9.62
C MET A 50 3.43 -16.32 9.52
N MET A 51 4.19 -15.64 10.38
CA MET A 51 5.65 -15.83 10.46
C MET A 51 6.01 -17.27 10.83
N GLU A 52 5.26 -17.90 11.74
CA GLU A 52 5.43 -19.33 12.05
C GLU A 52 5.14 -20.22 10.82
N ARG A 53 4.07 -19.93 10.08
CA ARG A 53 3.72 -20.66 8.85
C ARG A 53 4.75 -20.46 7.74
N GLU A 54 5.27 -19.25 7.55
CA GLU A 54 6.33 -18.97 6.59
C GLU A 54 7.60 -19.75 6.96
N ARG A 55 7.96 -19.79 8.25
CA ARG A 55 9.09 -20.60 8.72
C ARG A 55 8.88 -22.10 8.45
N GLU A 56 7.67 -22.60 8.65
CA GLU A 56 7.32 -23.99 8.32
C GLU A 56 7.37 -24.26 6.81
N HIS A 57 6.94 -23.30 5.98
CA HIS A 57 6.88 -23.44 4.54
C HIS A 57 8.25 -23.33 3.86
N PHE A 58 9.04 -22.32 4.21
CA PHE A 58 10.35 -22.06 3.60
C PHE A 58 11.50 -22.83 4.29
N GLY A 59 11.28 -23.38 5.47
CA GLY A 59 12.27 -24.23 6.16
C GLY A 59 13.62 -23.53 6.35
N THR A 60 14.67 -24.08 5.72
CA THR A 60 16.03 -23.54 5.79
C THR A 60 16.21 -22.24 5.02
N ASP A 61 15.33 -21.95 4.06
CA ASP A 61 15.40 -20.74 3.22
C ASP A 61 14.69 -19.55 3.88
N PHE A 62 14.03 -19.78 5.03
CA PHE A 62 13.41 -18.71 5.81
C PHE A 62 14.46 -17.77 6.38
N ASN A 63 14.43 -16.50 5.95
CA ASN A 63 15.38 -15.49 6.37
C ASN A 63 14.66 -14.23 6.87
N VAL A 64 14.70 -14.03 8.20
CA VAL A 64 14.12 -12.85 8.87
C VAL A 64 14.94 -11.58 8.59
N ASP A 65 16.25 -11.70 8.39
CA ASP A 65 17.13 -10.55 8.17
C ASP A 65 16.81 -9.84 6.85
N ASN A 66 16.23 -10.56 5.88
CA ASN A 66 15.70 -9.97 4.65
C ASN A 66 14.56 -8.97 4.92
N LEU A 67 13.80 -9.11 6.01
CA LEU A 67 12.78 -8.12 6.40
C LEU A 67 13.43 -6.82 6.88
N THR A 68 14.58 -6.91 7.54
CA THR A 68 15.29 -5.73 8.08
C THR A 68 15.88 -4.88 6.94
N SER A 69 16.51 -5.50 5.94
CA SER A 69 17.05 -4.80 4.77
C SER A 69 15.94 -4.19 3.91
N ARG A 70 14.87 -4.96 3.66
CA ARG A 70 13.70 -4.51 2.90
C ARG A 70 12.95 -3.38 3.60
N GLY A 71 12.77 -3.49 4.91
CA GLY A 71 12.16 -2.44 5.71
C GLY A 71 12.96 -1.13 5.72
N THR A 72 14.28 -1.23 5.79
CA THR A 72 15.17 -0.06 5.68
C THR A 72 14.94 0.66 4.35
N SER A 73 14.82 -0.08 3.25
CA SER A 73 14.61 0.49 1.92
C SER A 73 13.27 1.24 1.79
N HIS A 74 12.16 0.63 2.21
CA HIS A 74 10.85 1.28 2.15
C HIS A 74 10.79 2.55 3.02
N LEU A 75 11.41 2.51 4.20
CA LEU A 75 11.50 3.67 5.09
C LEU A 75 12.32 4.78 4.44
N LEU A 76 13.52 4.48 3.92
CA LEU A 76 14.37 5.48 3.27
C LEU A 76 13.65 6.15 2.08
N VAL A 77 12.97 5.38 1.22
CA VAL A 77 12.19 5.95 0.11
C VAL A 77 11.07 6.85 0.61
N SER A 78 10.37 6.44 1.67
CA SER A 78 9.29 7.25 2.26
C SER A 78 9.82 8.55 2.86
N GLU A 79 10.96 8.51 3.57
CA GLU A 79 11.59 9.71 4.15
C GLU A 79 12.14 10.64 3.05
N LEU A 80 12.75 10.09 2.00
CA LEU A 80 13.20 10.88 0.84
C LEU A 80 12.03 11.58 0.14
N ALA A 81 10.88 10.92 0.00
CA ALA A 81 9.67 11.55 -0.54
C ALA A 81 9.17 12.68 0.38
N GLY A 82 9.30 12.51 1.70
CA GLY A 82 8.98 13.55 2.68
C GLY A 82 9.93 14.76 2.60
N LEU A 83 11.22 14.52 2.41
CA LEU A 83 12.20 15.58 2.17
C LEU A 83 11.92 16.32 0.86
N ALA A 84 11.63 15.59 -0.23
CA ALA A 84 11.23 16.19 -1.50
C ALA A 84 9.97 17.04 -1.35
N ALA A 85 9.00 16.61 -0.55
CA ALA A 85 7.82 17.41 -0.23
C ALA A 85 8.18 18.72 0.50
N GLY A 86 9.07 18.64 1.49
CA GLY A 86 9.52 19.81 2.25
C GLY A 86 10.32 20.82 1.44
N TRP A 87 10.90 20.40 0.30
CA TRP A 87 11.62 21.27 -0.63
C TRP A 87 10.78 21.74 -1.82
N ALA A 88 9.61 21.12 -2.05
CA ALA A 88 8.75 21.45 -3.17
C ALA A 88 8.27 22.92 -3.08
N THR A 89 8.36 23.62 -4.21
CA THR A 89 7.92 25.01 -4.34
C THR A 89 6.48 25.15 -4.84
N ASN A 90 5.91 24.04 -5.32
CA ASN A 90 4.53 23.95 -5.79
C ASN A 90 3.70 23.15 -4.77
N ASP A 91 2.62 23.73 -4.28
CA ASP A 91 1.74 23.14 -3.27
C ASP A 91 1.15 21.77 -3.67
N ASP A 92 0.86 21.57 -4.97
CA ASP A 92 0.37 20.30 -5.49
C ASP A 92 1.45 19.21 -5.45
N VAL A 93 2.69 19.58 -5.79
CA VAL A 93 3.86 18.68 -5.72
C VAL A 93 4.23 18.37 -4.27
N LEU A 94 4.17 19.36 -3.39
CA LEU A 94 4.33 19.19 -1.94
C LEU A 94 3.29 18.19 -1.41
N THR A 95 2.01 18.44 -1.69
CA THR A 95 0.92 17.59 -1.21
C THR A 95 1.05 16.17 -1.74
N ALA A 96 1.31 16.00 -3.04
CA ALA A 96 1.48 14.68 -3.64
C ALA A 96 2.68 13.94 -3.05
N SER A 97 3.84 14.59 -2.90
CA SER A 97 5.04 13.99 -2.33
C SER A 97 4.86 13.63 -0.85
N ALA A 98 4.19 14.49 -0.07
CA ALA A 98 3.87 14.23 1.33
C ALA A 98 2.90 13.05 1.47
N LEU A 99 1.93 12.93 0.56
CA LEU A 99 1.05 11.78 0.51
C LEU A 99 1.81 10.50 0.16
N VAL A 100 2.71 10.52 -0.83
CA VAL A 100 3.59 9.36 -1.15
C VAL A 100 4.34 8.91 0.10
N ALA A 101 4.99 9.85 0.80
CA ALA A 101 5.73 9.56 2.03
C ALA A 101 4.85 8.90 3.11
N SER A 102 3.69 9.50 3.39
CA SER A 102 2.78 9.04 4.43
C SER A 102 2.13 7.70 4.09
N SER A 103 1.62 7.54 2.86
CA SER A 103 0.92 6.33 2.44
C SER A 103 1.87 5.16 2.25
N LEU A 104 3.08 5.38 1.73
CA LEU A 104 4.06 4.30 1.54
C LEU A 104 4.57 3.78 2.89
N ARG A 105 4.90 4.69 3.82
CA ARG A 105 5.29 4.32 5.19
C ARG A 105 4.17 3.51 5.87
N SER A 106 2.94 3.98 5.76
CA SER A 106 1.79 3.32 6.36
C SER A 106 1.47 1.96 5.71
N ALA A 107 1.61 1.86 4.38
CA ALA A 107 1.45 0.61 3.65
C ALA A 107 2.46 -0.45 4.10
N PHE A 108 3.74 -0.07 4.25
CA PHE A 108 4.78 -0.98 4.73
C PHE A 108 4.45 -1.54 6.13
N TRP A 109 4.05 -0.68 7.07
CA TRP A 109 3.68 -1.13 8.42
C TRP A 109 2.45 -2.04 8.43
N LEU A 110 1.41 -1.73 7.64
CA LEU A 110 0.23 -2.60 7.54
C LEU A 110 0.55 -3.92 6.84
N TRP A 111 1.48 -3.92 5.88
CA TRP A 111 1.93 -5.14 5.23
C TRP A 111 2.64 -6.08 6.21
N LEU A 112 3.49 -5.56 7.11
CA LEU A 112 4.10 -6.35 8.19
C LEU A 112 3.07 -6.94 9.16
N GLU A 113 1.91 -6.30 9.31
CA GLU A 113 0.79 -6.76 10.12
C GLU A 113 -0.13 -7.76 9.39
N ASP A 114 0.22 -8.16 8.17
CA ASP A 114 -0.60 -9.01 7.30
C ASP A 114 -1.98 -8.38 6.97
N ASP A 115 -2.07 -7.04 6.95
CA ASP A 115 -3.32 -6.31 6.75
C ASP A 115 -3.50 -5.86 5.30
N ASP A 116 -4.58 -6.30 4.66
CA ASP A 116 -4.88 -6.02 3.26
C ASP A 116 -5.11 -4.53 2.96
N ARG A 117 -5.40 -3.69 3.97
CA ARG A 117 -5.48 -2.23 3.80
C ARG A 117 -4.15 -1.63 3.37
N ALA A 118 -3.03 -2.34 3.54
CA ALA A 118 -1.75 -1.98 2.94
C ALA A 118 -1.88 -1.74 1.42
N MET A 119 -2.66 -2.56 0.72
CA MET A 119 -2.83 -2.47 -0.74
C MET A 119 -3.59 -1.20 -1.14
N ALA A 120 -4.58 -0.79 -0.34
CA ALA A 120 -5.29 0.47 -0.54
C ALA A 120 -4.35 1.68 -0.41
N LEU A 121 -3.45 1.65 0.59
CA LEU A 121 -2.46 2.70 0.76
C LEU A 121 -1.42 2.70 -0.35
N LEU A 122 -1.03 1.52 -0.87
CA LEU A 122 -0.15 1.45 -2.05
C LEU A 122 -0.78 2.02 -3.30
N ARG A 123 -2.08 1.88 -3.49
CA ARG A 123 -2.79 2.57 -4.58
C ARG A 123 -2.59 4.08 -4.47
N CYS A 124 -2.76 4.64 -3.27
CA CYS A 124 -2.55 6.07 -3.04
C CYS A 124 -1.10 6.46 -3.38
N SER A 125 -0.10 5.71 -2.88
CA SER A 125 1.30 5.97 -3.22
C SER A 125 1.56 5.92 -4.73
N LEU A 126 1.02 4.93 -5.43
CA LEU A 126 1.17 4.78 -6.88
C LEU A 126 0.56 5.97 -7.64
N GLU A 127 -0.66 6.38 -7.27
CA GLU A 127 -1.35 7.51 -7.88
C GLU A 127 -0.60 8.83 -7.65
N GLN A 128 -0.22 9.10 -6.40
CA GLN A 128 0.46 10.35 -6.05
C GLN A 128 1.87 10.39 -6.65
N THR A 129 2.55 9.26 -6.77
CA THR A 129 3.81 9.17 -7.53
C THR A 129 3.59 9.51 -9.01
N ALA A 130 2.52 9.01 -9.62
CA ALA A 130 2.17 9.35 -11.00
C ALA A 130 1.85 10.85 -11.13
N ARG A 131 1.17 11.44 -10.15
CA ARG A 131 0.89 12.89 -10.09
C ARG A 131 2.16 13.73 -10.01
N VAL A 132 3.10 13.39 -9.12
CA VAL A 132 4.43 14.04 -9.03
C VAL A 132 5.15 13.95 -10.38
N ARG A 133 5.17 12.77 -11.00
CA ARG A 133 5.77 12.57 -12.33
C ARG A 133 5.17 13.47 -13.40
N VAL A 134 3.85 13.64 -13.41
CA VAL A 134 3.16 14.48 -14.39
C VAL A 134 3.46 15.95 -14.16
N TRP A 135 3.55 16.40 -12.91
CA TRP A 135 3.99 17.76 -12.60
C TRP A 135 5.41 18.02 -13.10
N ARG A 136 6.36 17.12 -12.83
CA ARG A 136 7.75 17.25 -13.27
C ARG A 136 7.90 17.24 -14.79
N LEU A 137 7.23 16.30 -15.48
CA LEU A 137 7.42 16.11 -16.93
C LEU A 137 6.47 16.95 -17.80
N LYS A 138 5.27 17.26 -17.31
CA LYS A 138 4.16 17.83 -18.09
C LYS A 138 3.32 18.80 -17.24
N PRO A 139 3.91 19.89 -16.69
CA PRO A 139 3.24 20.77 -15.72
C PRO A 139 1.95 21.42 -16.26
N THR A 140 1.90 21.76 -17.55
CA THR A 140 0.69 22.32 -18.19
C THR A 140 -0.46 21.31 -18.25
N ARG A 141 -0.15 20.01 -18.38
CA ARG A 141 -1.13 18.93 -18.31
C ARG A 141 -1.54 18.65 -16.87
N ALA A 142 -0.59 18.68 -15.94
CA ALA A 142 -0.87 18.55 -14.51
C ALA A 142 -1.89 19.60 -14.05
N ALA A 143 -1.63 20.88 -14.32
CA ALA A 143 -2.53 21.98 -13.97
C ALA A 143 -3.94 21.86 -14.58
N LYS A 144 -4.08 21.20 -15.74
CA LYS A 144 -5.41 20.90 -16.31
C LYS A 144 -6.13 19.79 -15.55
N LEU A 145 -5.40 18.76 -15.13
CA LEU A 145 -5.94 17.66 -14.35
C LEU A 145 -6.37 18.13 -12.94
N GLU A 146 -5.60 18.98 -12.27
CA GLU A 146 -5.97 19.52 -10.95
C GLU A 146 -7.28 20.31 -10.97
N ARG A 147 -7.49 21.13 -12.01
CA ARG A 147 -8.67 21.99 -12.11
C ARG A 147 -9.96 21.22 -12.43
N SER A 148 -9.85 19.97 -12.87
CA SER A 148 -10.99 19.17 -13.28
C SER A 148 -11.47 18.30 -12.12
N SER A 149 -12.68 18.57 -11.62
CA SER A 149 -13.33 17.75 -10.60
C SER A 149 -13.69 16.33 -11.09
N ALA A 150 -13.65 16.09 -12.40
CA ALA A 150 -13.85 14.79 -13.01
C ALA A 150 -12.56 13.96 -13.14
N THR A 151 -11.41 14.52 -12.73
CA THR A 151 -10.14 13.82 -12.81
C THR A 151 -10.14 12.60 -11.89
N SER A 152 -9.84 11.44 -12.47
CA SER A 152 -9.76 10.17 -11.75
C SER A 152 -8.30 9.73 -11.58
N PRO A 153 -8.01 8.81 -10.64
CA PRO A 153 -6.67 8.22 -10.47
C PRO A 153 -6.07 7.65 -11.77
N LYS A 154 -6.92 7.10 -12.65
CA LYS A 154 -6.53 6.55 -13.95
C LYS A 154 -5.95 7.63 -14.87
N ASP A 155 -6.43 8.87 -14.78
CA ASP A 155 -5.97 9.97 -15.64
C ASP A 155 -4.54 10.37 -15.31
N TRP A 156 -4.16 10.35 -14.03
CA TRP A 156 -2.78 10.57 -13.58
C TRP A 156 -1.85 9.47 -14.08
N LEU A 157 -2.22 8.20 -13.92
CA LEU A 157 -1.44 7.07 -14.46
C LEU A 157 -1.25 7.18 -15.99
N ASN A 158 -2.31 7.51 -16.72
CA ASN A 158 -2.22 7.69 -18.17
C ASN A 158 -1.31 8.88 -18.55
N ALA A 159 -1.46 10.01 -17.85
CA ALA A 159 -0.64 11.20 -18.10
C ALA A 159 0.85 10.96 -17.79
N ALA A 160 1.14 10.16 -16.77
CA ALA A 160 2.48 9.76 -16.36
C ALA A 160 3.16 8.80 -17.35
N GLY A 161 2.39 8.22 -18.30
CA GLY A 161 2.86 7.16 -19.20
C GLY A 161 2.77 5.76 -18.60
N TRP A 162 2.04 5.59 -17.50
CA TRP A 162 1.91 4.36 -16.73
C TRP A 162 0.58 3.64 -16.95
N LYS A 163 -0.04 3.81 -18.12
CA LYS A 163 -1.26 3.09 -18.52
C LYS A 163 -1.13 1.57 -18.32
N ARG A 164 0.08 1.02 -18.56
CA ARG A 164 0.39 -0.41 -18.40
C ARG A 164 0.18 -0.91 -16.96
N LEU A 165 0.22 -0.03 -15.96
CA LEU A 165 -0.06 -0.36 -14.55
C LEU A 165 -1.56 -0.41 -14.20
N ALA A 166 -2.48 -0.20 -15.15
CA ALA A 166 -3.91 -0.27 -14.87
C ALA A 166 -4.38 -1.58 -14.19
N PRO A 167 -3.84 -2.78 -14.52
CA PRO A 167 -4.20 -4.02 -13.85
C PRO A 167 -3.79 -4.03 -12.37
N LEU A 168 -2.58 -3.55 -12.06
CA LEU A 168 -2.10 -3.35 -10.69
C LEU A 168 -3.01 -2.36 -9.95
N ALA A 169 -3.24 -1.17 -10.50
CA ALA A 169 -4.06 -0.15 -9.88
C ALA A 169 -5.50 -0.64 -9.60
N ARG A 170 -6.06 -1.45 -10.50
CA ARG A 170 -7.36 -2.11 -10.32
C ARG A 170 -7.32 -3.11 -9.16
N ALA A 171 -6.33 -3.99 -9.10
CA ALA A 171 -6.19 -4.94 -8.00
C ALA A 171 -6.07 -4.22 -6.64
N LEU A 172 -5.21 -3.20 -6.55
CA LEU A 172 -5.03 -2.42 -5.32
C LEU A 172 -6.31 -1.67 -4.91
N SER A 173 -7.15 -1.27 -5.87
CA SER A 173 -8.40 -0.54 -5.61
C SER A 173 -9.44 -1.37 -4.87
N GLU A 174 -9.49 -2.68 -5.08
CA GLU A 174 -10.47 -3.57 -4.44
C GLU A 174 -10.35 -3.58 -2.92
N PHE A 175 -9.16 -3.26 -2.39
CA PHE A 175 -8.88 -3.20 -0.96
C PHE A 175 -9.20 -1.85 -0.31
N SER A 176 -9.60 -0.83 -1.10
CA SER A 176 -9.84 0.54 -0.59
C SER A 176 -11.01 0.61 0.38
N HIS A 177 -12.03 -0.22 0.16
CA HIS A 177 -13.18 -0.36 1.05
C HIS A 177 -13.61 -1.84 1.08
N ALA A 178 -14.11 -2.30 2.21
CA ALA A 178 -14.84 -3.57 2.29
C ALA A 178 -16.31 -3.30 1.92
N GLN A 179 -16.58 -3.09 0.63
CA GLN A 179 -17.93 -2.91 0.12
C GLN A 179 -18.52 -4.27 -0.31
N SER A 180 -19.84 -4.32 -0.42
CA SER A 180 -20.57 -5.53 -0.84
C SER A 180 -20.15 -6.02 -2.24
N ASP A 181 -19.55 -5.16 -3.06
CA ASP A 181 -19.07 -5.46 -4.40
C ASP A 181 -17.55 -5.67 -4.48
N SER A 182 -16.83 -5.62 -3.36
CA SER A 182 -15.39 -5.87 -3.33
C SER A 182 -15.06 -7.34 -3.63
N ARG A 183 -14.01 -7.56 -4.44
CA ARG A 183 -13.59 -8.87 -4.95
C ARG A 183 -12.15 -9.19 -4.51
N TRP A 184 -11.94 -9.34 -3.21
CA TRP A 184 -10.61 -9.45 -2.62
C TRP A 184 -9.84 -10.68 -3.08
N ASP A 185 -10.44 -11.88 -3.09
CA ASP A 185 -9.72 -13.08 -3.59
C ASP A 185 -9.34 -12.95 -5.07
N GLY A 186 -10.20 -12.35 -5.90
CA GLY A 186 -9.86 -12.06 -7.29
C GLY A 186 -8.73 -11.04 -7.42
N ALA A 187 -8.71 -10.03 -6.56
CA ALA A 187 -7.62 -9.06 -6.49
C ALA A 187 -6.30 -9.70 -6.03
N ARG A 188 -6.33 -10.57 -5.01
CA ARG A 188 -5.16 -11.36 -4.57
C ARG A 188 -4.65 -12.26 -5.68
N GLY A 189 -5.55 -12.98 -6.36
CA GLY A 189 -5.21 -13.81 -7.51
C GLY A 189 -4.61 -13.00 -8.66
N LEU A 190 -5.14 -11.81 -8.93
CA LEU A 190 -4.54 -10.91 -9.91
C LEU A 190 -3.14 -10.46 -9.48
N LEU A 191 -2.95 -10.01 -8.24
CA LEU A 191 -1.61 -9.63 -7.74
C LEU A 191 -0.62 -10.79 -7.85
N ALA A 192 -1.04 -12.02 -7.58
CA ALA A 192 -0.20 -13.21 -7.74
C ALA A 192 0.26 -13.37 -9.19
N ALA A 193 -0.67 -13.24 -10.15
CA ALA A 193 -0.40 -13.34 -11.58
C ALA A 193 0.47 -12.20 -12.14
N LEU A 194 0.48 -11.03 -11.49
CA LEU A 194 1.32 -9.90 -11.92
C LEU A 194 2.82 -10.10 -11.63
N GLN A 195 3.19 -11.10 -10.83
CA GLN A 195 4.60 -11.44 -10.62
C GLN A 195 5.17 -12.12 -11.88
N VAL A 196 6.39 -11.77 -12.23
CA VAL A 196 7.13 -12.36 -13.37
C VAL A 196 7.81 -13.63 -12.89
N ASP A 197 7.69 -14.71 -13.66
CA ASP A 197 8.33 -16.01 -13.41
C ASP A 197 8.16 -16.57 -11.99
N ALA A 198 7.05 -16.20 -11.33
CA ALA A 198 6.77 -16.66 -9.98
C ALA A 198 6.28 -18.11 -9.98
N ASP A 199 6.76 -18.88 -9.01
CA ASP A 199 6.28 -20.23 -8.77
C ASP A 199 4.79 -20.19 -8.35
N PRO A 200 3.91 -20.97 -9.01
CA PRO A 200 2.49 -20.99 -8.69
C PRO A 200 2.16 -21.30 -7.23
N GLU A 201 2.97 -22.11 -6.54
CA GLU A 201 2.72 -22.47 -5.14
C GLU A 201 3.04 -21.32 -4.17
N THR A 202 4.12 -20.59 -4.42
CA THR A 202 4.57 -19.48 -3.55
C THR A 202 3.97 -18.13 -3.94
N SER A 203 3.61 -17.93 -5.21
CA SER A 203 3.13 -16.64 -5.75
C SER A 203 1.97 -16.01 -4.96
N PRO A 204 0.97 -16.74 -4.42
CA PRO A 204 -0.11 -16.11 -3.65
C PRO A 204 0.37 -15.47 -2.34
N PHE A 205 1.47 -15.98 -1.77
CA PHE A 205 2.02 -15.52 -0.50
C PHE A 205 2.95 -14.31 -0.68
N THR A 206 3.66 -14.23 -1.80
CA THR A 206 4.62 -13.15 -2.09
C THR A 206 3.99 -11.95 -2.81
N ALA A 207 2.82 -12.12 -3.42
CA ALA A 207 2.15 -11.15 -4.30
C ALA A 207 2.06 -9.71 -3.74
N ARG A 208 1.63 -9.56 -2.48
CA ARG A 208 1.49 -8.25 -1.83
C ARG A 208 2.84 -7.59 -1.58
N GLY A 209 3.85 -8.40 -1.23
CA GLY A 209 5.23 -7.93 -1.12
C GLY A 209 5.75 -7.43 -2.48
N SER A 210 5.59 -8.20 -3.55
CA SER A 210 6.03 -7.79 -4.89
C SER A 210 5.32 -6.51 -5.36
N ALA A 211 4.03 -6.33 -5.05
CA ALA A 211 3.32 -5.09 -5.33
C ALA A 211 3.89 -3.90 -4.53
N LEU A 212 4.22 -4.10 -3.26
CA LEU A 212 4.88 -3.12 -2.40
C LEU A 212 6.25 -2.71 -2.96
N ASP A 213 7.06 -3.68 -3.39
CA ASP A 213 8.39 -3.44 -3.97
C ASP A 213 8.27 -2.60 -5.24
N LEU A 214 7.42 -3.00 -6.18
CA LEU A 214 7.22 -2.29 -7.44
C LEU A 214 6.78 -0.83 -7.21
N VAL A 215 5.79 -0.60 -6.34
CA VAL A 215 5.32 0.77 -6.04
C VAL A 215 6.43 1.58 -5.35
N THR A 216 7.22 0.96 -4.47
CA THR A 216 8.37 1.59 -3.83
C THR A 216 9.44 1.97 -4.86
N THR A 217 9.75 1.09 -5.81
CA THR A 217 10.70 1.38 -6.89
C THR A 217 10.24 2.54 -7.76
N LEU A 218 8.95 2.59 -8.12
CA LEU A 218 8.40 3.73 -8.87
C LEU A 218 8.48 5.02 -8.07
N ALA A 219 8.16 4.98 -6.77
CA ALA A 219 8.25 6.12 -5.86
C ALA A 219 9.70 6.61 -5.71
N ALA A 220 10.65 5.71 -5.51
CA ALA A 220 12.08 6.02 -5.39
C ALA A 220 12.62 6.69 -6.66
N ARG A 221 12.35 6.09 -7.83
CA ARG A 221 12.72 6.63 -9.14
C ARG A 221 12.23 8.05 -9.33
N GLU A 222 10.95 8.26 -9.03
CA GLU A 222 10.34 9.56 -9.25
C GLU A 222 10.80 10.59 -8.22
N THR A 223 10.97 10.20 -6.96
CA THR A 223 11.49 11.07 -5.90
C THR A 223 12.90 11.55 -6.23
N VAL A 224 13.81 10.63 -6.58
CA VAL A 224 15.18 10.98 -6.97
C VAL A 224 15.21 11.83 -8.23
N ALA A 225 14.38 11.50 -9.23
CA ALA A 225 14.28 12.30 -10.45
C ALA A 225 13.75 13.72 -10.19
N THR A 226 12.84 13.87 -9.24
CA THR A 226 12.29 15.18 -8.82
C THR A 226 13.33 15.99 -8.07
N ILE A 227 14.00 15.40 -7.08
CA ILE A 227 15.11 16.06 -6.36
C ILE A 227 16.18 16.54 -7.34
N ARG A 228 16.54 15.70 -8.32
CA ARG A 228 17.54 16.05 -9.33
C ARG A 228 17.11 17.22 -10.21
N ALA A 229 15.85 17.21 -10.66
CA ALA A 229 15.35 18.19 -11.60
C ALA A 229 15.05 19.55 -10.95
N GLU A 230 14.58 19.55 -9.71
CA GLU A 230 14.02 20.75 -9.07
C GLU A 230 14.85 21.30 -7.91
N HIS A 231 15.81 20.52 -7.37
CA HIS A 231 16.54 20.90 -6.15
C HIS A 231 18.05 20.81 -6.31
N SER A 232 18.62 19.61 -6.40
CA SER A 232 20.08 19.42 -6.44
C SER A 232 20.47 18.06 -7.00
N THR A 233 21.38 18.08 -7.97
CA THR A 233 22.00 16.86 -8.52
C THR A 233 22.82 16.12 -7.46
N VAL A 234 23.57 16.85 -6.63
CA VAL A 234 24.41 16.28 -5.56
C VAL A 234 23.56 15.53 -4.53
N ILE A 235 22.43 16.11 -4.12
CA ILE A 235 21.51 15.44 -3.19
C ILE A 235 20.88 14.22 -3.85
N ALA A 236 20.47 14.32 -5.11
CA ALA A 236 19.91 13.18 -5.84
C ALA A 236 20.91 12.03 -6.00
N ASP A 237 22.18 12.33 -6.32
CA ASP A 237 23.26 11.33 -6.39
C ASP A 237 23.50 10.67 -5.03
N SER A 238 23.54 11.47 -3.96
CA SER A 238 23.70 10.95 -2.58
C SER A 238 22.52 10.06 -2.17
N ALA A 239 21.30 10.44 -2.55
CA ALA A 239 20.10 9.65 -2.29
C ALA A 239 20.12 8.32 -3.05
N THR A 240 20.56 8.32 -4.32
CA THR A 240 20.77 7.09 -5.09
C THR A 240 21.80 6.19 -4.41
N SER A 241 22.98 6.70 -4.08
CA SER A 241 24.04 5.90 -3.43
C SER A 241 23.61 5.36 -2.07
N LEU A 242 22.83 6.12 -1.29
CA LEU A 242 22.27 5.65 -0.02
C LEU A 242 21.32 4.47 -0.23
N LEU A 243 20.39 4.57 -1.17
CA LEU A 243 19.46 3.48 -1.48
C LEU A 243 20.20 2.24 -2.01
N GLU A 244 21.18 2.41 -2.89
CA GLU A 244 22.01 1.31 -3.39
C GLU A 244 22.82 0.63 -2.27
N SER A 245 23.32 1.40 -1.31
CA SER A 245 24.09 0.87 -0.16
C SER A 245 23.28 -0.05 0.75
N VAL A 246 21.94 0.05 0.73
CA VAL A 246 21.04 -0.85 1.47
C VAL A 246 20.46 -1.95 0.58
N GLY A 247 20.99 -2.10 -0.64
CA GLY A 247 20.57 -3.12 -1.60
C GLY A 247 19.29 -2.76 -2.38
N PHE A 248 18.87 -1.50 -2.38
CA PHE A 248 17.71 -1.05 -3.15
C PHE A 248 18.13 -0.48 -4.49
N GLU A 249 17.74 -1.16 -5.58
CA GLU A 249 18.02 -0.69 -6.93
C GLU A 249 17.05 0.43 -7.33
N VAL A 250 17.54 1.67 -7.34
CA VAL A 250 16.75 2.84 -7.73
C VAL A 250 16.46 2.83 -9.22
N ALA A 251 17.43 2.43 -10.05
CA ALA A 251 17.30 2.43 -11.50
C ALA A 251 17.44 1.01 -12.05
N PRO A 252 16.46 0.11 -11.82
CA PRO A 252 16.46 -1.17 -12.49
C PRO A 252 16.48 -0.93 -13.98
N ASP A 253 17.24 -1.77 -14.70
CA ASP A 253 17.37 -1.71 -16.15
C ASP A 253 16.02 -1.38 -16.81
N ASP A 254 16.00 -0.31 -17.59
CA ASP A 254 14.79 0.19 -18.25
C ASP A 254 14.15 -0.90 -19.13
N SER A 255 14.96 -1.83 -19.66
CA SER A 255 14.48 -2.99 -20.40
C SER A 255 13.69 -3.95 -19.50
N SER A 256 14.22 -4.27 -18.31
CA SER A 256 13.59 -5.10 -17.29
C SER A 256 12.30 -4.47 -16.73
N LEU A 257 12.32 -3.17 -16.43
CA LEU A 257 11.11 -2.47 -16.00
C LEU A 257 10.07 -2.45 -17.12
N SER A 258 10.47 -2.23 -18.38
CA SER A 258 9.52 -2.28 -19.50
C SER A 258 8.90 -3.66 -19.66
N ALA A 259 9.71 -4.73 -19.57
CA ALA A 259 9.23 -6.11 -19.64
C ALA A 259 8.22 -6.41 -18.51
N LEU A 260 8.50 -5.96 -17.29
CA LEU A 260 7.57 -6.07 -16.16
C LEU A 260 6.25 -5.32 -16.43
N LEU A 261 6.32 -4.10 -16.96
CA LEU A 261 5.13 -3.33 -17.30
C LEU A 261 4.30 -4.00 -18.42
N ASP A 262 4.96 -4.61 -19.40
CA ASP A 262 4.30 -5.35 -20.47
C ASP A 262 3.65 -6.65 -19.96
N HIS A 263 4.33 -7.36 -19.06
CA HIS A 263 3.77 -8.50 -18.34
C HIS A 263 2.50 -8.11 -17.59
N ILE A 264 2.56 -7.05 -16.77
CA ILE A 264 1.38 -6.55 -16.04
C ILE A 264 0.25 -6.23 -17.02
N TRP A 265 0.56 -5.54 -18.13
CA TRP A 265 -0.44 -5.15 -19.13
C TRP A 265 -1.09 -6.33 -19.87
N SER A 266 -0.42 -7.49 -19.93
CA SER A 266 -0.99 -8.71 -20.48
C SER A 266 -2.26 -9.14 -19.71
N HIS A 267 -2.34 -8.83 -18.41
CA HIS A 267 -3.48 -9.16 -17.54
C HIS A 267 -4.61 -8.10 -17.52
N ARG A 268 -4.62 -7.15 -18.46
CA ARG A 268 -5.63 -6.07 -18.52
C ARG A 268 -7.08 -6.53 -18.59
N SER A 269 -7.34 -7.71 -19.13
CA SER A 269 -8.67 -8.30 -19.25
C SER A 269 -8.97 -9.35 -18.18
N ALA A 270 -8.07 -9.57 -17.22
CA ALA A 270 -8.30 -10.56 -16.15
C ALA A 270 -9.57 -10.20 -15.37
N SER A 271 -10.44 -11.19 -15.15
CA SER A 271 -11.62 -11.04 -14.30
C SER A 271 -11.22 -11.14 -12.83
N LEU A 272 -11.88 -10.38 -11.97
CA LEU A 272 -11.74 -10.49 -10.51
C LEU A 272 -12.77 -11.46 -9.91
N GLY A 273 -13.60 -12.09 -10.74
CA GLY A 273 -14.62 -13.03 -10.26
C GLY A 273 -15.81 -12.34 -9.57
N PRO A 274 -16.61 -13.12 -8.81
CA PRO A 274 -17.82 -12.63 -8.15
C PRO A 274 -17.51 -11.84 -6.87
N ASN A 275 -18.47 -11.03 -6.46
CA ASN A 275 -18.42 -10.28 -5.20
C ASN A 275 -18.37 -11.23 -4.00
N GLN A 276 -17.59 -10.87 -2.98
CA GLN A 276 -17.32 -11.77 -1.85
C GLN A 276 -18.03 -11.38 -0.56
N PHE A 277 -18.39 -10.10 -0.43
CA PHE A 277 -19.04 -9.62 0.77
C PHE A 277 -20.56 -9.73 0.60
N PRO A 278 -21.27 -10.26 1.62
CA PRO A 278 -22.72 -10.34 1.55
C PRO A 278 -23.31 -8.94 1.38
N THR A 279 -24.20 -8.79 0.41
CA THR A 279 -25.11 -7.66 0.36
C THR A 279 -26.02 -7.76 1.58
N PHE A 280 -25.88 -6.84 2.53
CA PHE A 280 -26.92 -6.63 3.52
C PHE A 280 -28.16 -6.14 2.78
N GLU A 281 -29.04 -7.06 2.39
CA GLU A 281 -30.40 -6.71 2.03
C GLU A 281 -31.04 -6.07 3.26
N ARG A 282 -31.05 -4.73 3.28
CA ARG A 282 -31.91 -3.98 4.18
C ARG A 282 -33.34 -4.23 3.72
N ASN A 283 -33.96 -5.32 4.17
CA ASN A 283 -35.41 -5.44 4.23
C ASN A 283 -35.91 -4.40 5.24
N LEU A 284 -36.07 -3.17 4.76
CA LEU A 284 -36.69 -2.04 5.48
C LEU A 284 -38.21 -2.21 5.62
N SER A 285 -38.79 -3.35 5.21
CA SER A 285 -40.21 -3.66 5.37
C SER A 285 -40.60 -4.29 6.70
N ASP A 286 -39.65 -4.85 7.46
CA ASP A 286 -40.00 -5.74 8.59
C ASP A 286 -39.78 -5.13 9.99
N ARG A 287 -39.61 -3.81 10.09
CA ARG A 287 -39.47 -3.13 11.39
C ARG A 287 -40.17 -1.79 11.45
N LEU A 288 -41.50 -1.82 11.42
CA LEU A 288 -42.33 -0.89 12.17
C LEU A 288 -43.52 -1.66 12.75
N PRO A 289 -43.64 -1.80 14.08
CA PRO A 289 -44.94 -1.97 14.71
C PRO A 289 -45.76 -0.67 14.63
#